data_AF-A0A402DGM0-F1
#
_entry.id   AF-A0A402DGM0-F1
#
_cell.length_a   1.000
_cell.length_b   1.000
_cell.length_c   1.000
_cell.angle_alpha   90.00
_cell.angle_beta   90.00
_cell.angle_gamma   90.00
#
_symmetry.space_group_name_H-M   'P 1'
#
loop_
_entity.id
_entity.type
_entity.pdbx_description
1 polymer ?
#
loop_
_entity_poly.entity_id
_entity_poly.type
_entity_poly.pdbx_seq_one_letter_code
_entity_poly.pdbx_strand_id
1 'polypeptide(L)' 'MNPATANYDEPWKEALTEYFEAFLHFFFPEVHQLISYQLSVISYQLSVTNWKQVAIPLL' A
#
# COMPACT_ATOMS: atom_id res chain seq x y z
N MET A 1 32.07 9.83 26.09
CA MET A 1 30.80 10.27 25.48
C MET A 1 30.83 9.83 24.03
N ASN A 2 29.97 8.88 23.64
CA ASN A 2 29.80 8.54 22.23
C ASN A 2 29.09 9.72 21.55
N PRO A 3 29.51 10.20 20.37
CA PRO A 3 28.76 11.22 19.67
C PRO A 3 27.38 10.65 19.35
N ALA A 4 26.32 11.36 19.73
CA ALA A 4 24.98 11.04 19.29
C ALA A 4 24.95 11.26 17.77
N THR A 5 25.12 10.20 17.00
CA THR A 5 24.95 10.22 15.54
C THR A 5 23.46 10.49 15.30
N ALA A 6 23.11 11.72 14.94
CA ALA A 6 21.76 12.06 14.53
C ALA A 6 21.42 11.20 13.28
N ASN A 7 20.39 10.36 13.40
CA ASN A 7 19.96 9.51 12.32
C ASN A 7 19.14 10.34 11.33
N TYR A 8 19.79 10.83 10.29
CA TYR A 8 19.17 11.63 9.23
C TYR A 8 18.46 10.80 8.15
N ASP A 9 18.56 9.46 8.20
CA ASP A 9 18.01 8.57 7.17
C ASP A 9 16.55 8.17 7.40
N GLU A 10 16.04 8.30 8.62
CA GLU A 10 14.66 7.92 8.95
C GLU A 10 13.62 9.00 8.58
N PRO A 11 13.86 10.31 8.80
CA PRO A 11 12.84 11.33 8.57
C PRO A 11 12.33 11.42 7.13
N TRP A 12 13.18 11.17 6.14
CA TRP A 12 12.76 11.22 4.73
C TRP A 12 11.95 9.99 4.32
N LYS A 13 12.20 8.82 4.92
CA LYS A 13 11.42 7.60 4.67
C LYS A 13 10.03 7.71 5.29
N GLU A 14 9.97 8.27 6.50
CA GLU A 14 8.71 8.56 7.18
C GLU A 14 7.87 9.56 6.37
N ALA A 15 8.49 10.66 5.92
CA ALA A 15 7.81 11.65 5.09
C ALA A 15 7.30 11.08 3.76
N LEU A 16 8.07 10.21 3.09
CA LEU A 16 7.59 9.52 1.90
C LEU A 16 6.40 8.61 2.23
N THR A 17 6.46 7.86 3.33
CA THR A 17 5.35 6.97 3.71
C THR A 17 4.08 7.75 4.03
N GLU A 18 4.20 8.88 4.74
CA GLU A 18 3.06 9.71 5.16
C GLU A 18 2.45 10.50 4.01
N TYR A 19 3.27 11.08 3.12
CA TYR A 19 2.79 12.04 2.12
C TYR A 19 2.66 11.50 0.71
N PHE A 20 3.23 10.33 0.38
CA PHE A 20 3.24 9.84 -0.99
C PHE A 20 1.84 9.61 -1.58
N GLU A 21 0.90 9.08 -0.78
CA GLU A 21 -0.49 8.90 -1.24
C GLU A 21 -1.17 10.24 -1.53
N ALA A 22 -1.09 11.19 -0.58
CA ALA A 22 -1.65 12.53 -0.76
C ALA A 22 -1.01 13.28 -1.93
N PHE A 23 0.30 13.11 -2.13
CA PHE A 23 1.05 13.65 -3.27
C PHE A 23 0.53 13.08 -4.59
N LEU A 24 0.40 11.75 -4.72
CA LEU A 24 -0.11 11.12 -5.93
C LEU A 24 -1.56 11.53 -6.20
N HIS A 25 -2.40 11.59 -5.17
CA HIS A 25 -3.78 12.02 -5.32
C HIS A 25 -3.89 13.48 -5.81
N PHE A 26 -3.05 14.37 -5.30
CA PHE A 26 -3.09 15.80 -5.66
C PHE A 26 -2.50 16.10 -7.03
N PHE A 27 -1.34 15.52 -7.36
CA PHE A 27 -0.62 15.84 -8.61
C PHE A 27 -0.94 14.88 -9.77
N PHE A 28 -1.38 13.65 -9.49
CA PHE A 28 -1.59 12.59 -10.48
C PHE A 28 -2.89 11.81 -10.21
N PRO A 29 -4.06 12.47 -10.23
CA PRO A 29 -5.32 11.85 -9.82
C PRO A 29 -5.69 10.61 -10.66
N GLU A 30 -5.39 10.59 -11.96
CA GLU A 30 -5.66 9.44 -12.81
C GLU A 30 -4.78 8.23 -12.46
N VAL A 31 -3.49 8.47 -12.16
CA VAL A 31 -2.56 7.41 -11.73
C VAL A 31 -2.99 6.86 -10.39
N HIS A 32 -3.36 7.72 -9.44
CA HIS A 32 -3.90 7.32 -8.15
C HIS A 32 -5.13 6.44 -8.32
N GLN A 33 -6.09 6.83 -9.16
CA GLN A 33 -7.29 6.04 -9.46
C GLN A 33 -6.97 4.68 -10.07
N LEU A 34 -6.04 4.61 -11.02
CA LEU A 34 -5.61 3.35 -11.64
C LEU A 34 -5.02 2.39 -10.59
N ILE A 35 -4.16 2.90 -9.69
CA ILE A 35 -3.58 2.12 -8.59
C ILE A 35 -4.69 1.61 -7.67
N SER A 36 -5.61 2.49 -7.23
CA SER A 36 -6.74 2.10 -6.36
C SER A 36 -7.61 1.02 -7.00
N TYR A 37 -7.92 1.15 -8.30
CA TYR A 37 -8.71 0.17 -9.03
C TYR A 37 -8.01 -1.19 -9.12
N GLN A 38 -6.72 -1.19 -9.46
CA GLN A 38 -5.93 -2.43 -9.55
C GLN A 38 -5.87 -3.15 -8.20
N LEU A 39 -5.67 -2.42 -7.11
CA LEU A 39 -5.69 -2.98 -5.75
C LEU A 39 -7.05 -3.58 -5.39
N SER A 40 -8.15 -2.91 -5.75
CA SER A 40 -9.51 -3.43 -5.56
C SER A 40 -9.73 -4.75 -6.30
N VAL A 41 -9.33 -4.82 -7.57
CA VAL A 41 -9.43 -6.04 -8.38
C VAL A 41 -8.61 -7.18 -7.76
N ILE A 42 -7.36 -6.91 -7.35
CA ILE A 42 -6.49 -7.92 -6.72
C ILE A 42 -7.11 -8.42 -5.41
N SER A 43 -7.60 -7.51 -4.56
CA SER A 43 -8.28 -7.86 -3.31
C SER A 43 -9.50 -8.75 -3.56
N TYR A 44 -10.30 -8.44 -4.57
CA TYR A 44 -11.45 -9.25 -4.94
C TYR A 44 -11.03 -10.65 -5.42
N GLN A 45 -10.03 -10.74 -6.29
CA GLN A 45 -9.52 -12.02 -6.78
C GLN A 45 -8.98 -12.90 -5.63
N LEU A 46 -8.26 -12.30 -4.68
CA LEU A 46 -7.78 -12.99 -3.47
C LEU A 46 -8.94 -13.48 -2.59
N SER A 47 -9.98 -12.66 -2.43
CA SER A 47 -11.19 -13.07 -1.69
C SER A 47 -11.89 -14.25 -2.35
N VAL A 48 -12.04 -14.22 -3.68
CA VAL A 48 -12.68 -15.30 -4.46
C VAL A 48 -11.87 -16.60 -4.39
N THR A 49 -10.54 -16.54 -4.51
CA THR A 49 -9.69 -17.72 -4.41
C THR A 49 -9.70 -18.31 -3.00
N ASN A 50 -9.63 -17.47 -1.97
CA ASN A 50 -9.76 -17.89 -0.57
C ASN A 50 -11.12 -18.58 -0.33
N TRP A 51 -12.22 -17.97 -0.78
CA TRP A 51 -13.54 -18.57 -0.65
C TRP A 51 -13.63 -19.92 -1.36
N LYS A 52 -13.07 -20.07 -2.57
CA LYS A 52 -13.02 -21.37 -3.26
C LYS A 52 -12.24 -22.43 -2.48
N GLN A 53 -11.13 -22.07 -1.85
CA GLN A 53 -10.34 -23.00 -1.03
C GLN A 53 -11.11 -23.46 0.21
N VAL A 54 -11.91 -22.59 0.82
CA VAL A 54 -12.69 -22.91 2.03
C VAL A 54 -13.99 -23.63 1.68
N ALA A 55 -14.71 -23.21 0.64
CA ALA A 55 -16.07 -23.67 0.36
C ALA A 55 -16.11 -24.98 -0.45
N ILE A 56 -15.17 -25.22 -1.37
CA ILE A 56 -15.18 -26.44 -2.21
C ILE A 56 -14.96 -27.72 -1.38
N PRO A 57 -14.06 -27.77 -0.38
CA PRO A 57 -13.91 -28.95 0.47
C PRO A 57 -15.07 -29.20 1.45
N LEU A 58 -15.99 -28.25 1.62
CA LEU A 58 -17.14 -28.34 2.53
C LEU A 58 -18.45 -28.78 1.82
N LEU A 59 -18.39 -29.02 0.51
CA LEU A 59 -19.48 -29.52 -0.34
C LEU A 59 -19.24 -30.98 -0.74
#